data_AF-A0A6C0L9E4-F1
#
_entry.id   AF-A0A6C0L9E4-F1
#
_cell.length_a   1.000
_cell.length_b   1.000
_cell.length_c   1.000
_cell.angle_alpha   90.00
_cell.angle_beta   90.00
_cell.angle_gamma   90.00
#
_symmetry.space_group_name_H-M   'P 1'
#
loop_
_entity.id
_entity.type
_entity.pdbx_description
1 polymer ?
#
loop_
_entity_poly.entity_id
_entity_poly.type
_entity_poly.pdbx_seq_one_letter_code
_entity_poly.pdbx_strand_id
1 'polypeptide(L)'
;MHNTLIDNVLGYIQEYSIKDEEINIVGWCFHKIQGVLPIRVNYNNNTFYDNFSNTFKLCLRPDVYNGTYNNNNILNCGWNMDVKQPELIELFNLEMKIDGEWKTVFDFLFYDTNSSNIPSFIVVDNFYKHPKQIRDFALRQNFQEHPKYHKGKRTEKVYRFPNLKSRFEDILGCKIKNWEEYGVNCCFQSCIAGEQLVYHTDIQQYAGIIFLTPDAPPESGTTFYRSKNTKNMKVNDDYNDVFTTGVLDQSQFDVVDVVGNRFNRLVLFDAQMIHAASSYFGNNLYNGRLFQLFFFDLEMKN
;
A
#
# COMPACT_ATOMS: atom_id res chain seq x y z
N MET A 1 -19.23 -0.16 -12.36
CA MET A 1 -20.08 0.59 -13.31
C MET A 1 -19.18 1.54 -14.06
N HIS A 2 -19.28 1.59 -15.38
CA HIS A 2 -18.44 2.43 -16.26
C HIS A 2 -19.29 3.53 -16.90
N ASN A 3 -20.05 4.27 -16.09
CA ASN A 3 -20.91 5.34 -16.59
C ASN A 3 -20.05 6.56 -16.94
N THR A 4 -20.48 7.30 -17.94
CA THR A 4 -19.87 8.58 -18.33
C THR A 4 -20.77 9.74 -17.92
N LEU A 5 -20.43 10.97 -18.33
CA LEU A 5 -21.27 12.15 -18.11
C LEU A 5 -22.59 12.13 -18.90
N ILE A 6 -22.73 11.22 -19.86
CA ILE A 6 -23.92 11.06 -20.69
C ILE A 6 -24.60 9.73 -20.39
N ASP A 7 -25.89 9.81 -20.06
CA ASP A 7 -26.72 8.62 -19.93
C ASP A 7 -26.68 7.78 -21.21
N ASN A 8 -26.60 6.46 -21.03
CA ASN A 8 -26.45 5.48 -22.12
C ASN A 8 -25.12 5.49 -22.86
N VAL A 9 -24.13 6.28 -22.44
CA VAL A 9 -22.75 6.06 -22.82
C VAL A 9 -22.03 5.35 -21.68
N LEU A 10 -21.27 4.32 -22.04
CA LEU A 10 -20.36 3.64 -21.13
C LEU A 10 -18.94 3.87 -21.58
N GLY A 11 -18.02 3.97 -20.63
CA GLY A 11 -16.62 4.13 -20.93
C GLY A 11 -15.75 4.19 -19.69
N TYR A 12 -14.45 4.14 -19.93
CA TYR A 12 -13.45 4.20 -18.89
C TYR A 12 -12.15 4.79 -19.44
N ILE A 13 -11.57 5.73 -18.70
CA ILE A 13 -10.18 6.17 -18.89
C ILE A 13 -9.31 5.20 -18.11
N GLN A 14 -8.55 4.39 -18.84
CA GLN A 14 -7.76 3.31 -18.28
C GLN A 14 -6.37 3.78 -17.85
N GLU A 15 -5.74 4.58 -18.69
CA GLU A 15 -4.37 5.03 -18.46
C GLU A 15 -4.26 6.50 -18.78
N TYR A 16 -3.47 7.17 -17.96
CA TYR A 16 -3.04 8.53 -18.15
C TYR A 16 -1.58 8.59 -17.73
N SER A 17 -0.72 9.03 -18.64
CA SER A 17 0.69 9.24 -18.34
C SER A 17 1.17 10.52 -19.00
N ILE A 18 2.10 11.21 -18.33
CA ILE A 18 2.82 12.36 -18.85
C ILE A 18 4.28 11.95 -18.99
N LYS A 19 4.84 12.09 -20.18
CA LYS A 19 6.26 11.82 -20.44
C LYS A 19 6.78 12.80 -21.47
N ASP A 20 7.88 13.50 -21.16
CA ASP A 20 8.57 14.41 -22.09
C ASP A 20 7.62 15.45 -22.73
N GLU A 21 6.73 16.04 -21.93
CA GLU A 21 5.66 16.96 -22.38
C GLU A 21 4.60 16.34 -23.30
N GLU A 22 4.59 15.03 -23.49
CA GLU A 22 3.52 14.32 -24.18
C GLU A 22 2.61 13.63 -23.16
N ILE A 23 1.31 13.75 -23.38
CA ILE A 23 0.32 13.01 -22.61
C ILE A 23 -0.13 11.82 -23.44
N ASN A 24 -0.07 10.65 -22.85
CA ASN A 24 -0.75 9.49 -23.39
C ASN A 24 -2.02 9.20 -22.57
N ILE A 25 -3.15 9.13 -23.27
CA ILE A 25 -4.45 8.77 -22.68
C ILE A 25 -4.98 7.55 -23.39
N VAL A 26 -5.27 6.50 -22.62
CA VAL A 26 -5.86 5.27 -23.13
C VAL A 26 -7.20 5.04 -22.46
N GLY A 27 -8.20 4.68 -23.25
CA GLY A 27 -9.51 4.36 -22.73
C GLY A 27 -10.37 3.59 -23.71
N TRP A 28 -11.64 3.48 -23.35
CA TRP A 28 -12.68 2.97 -24.24
C TRP A 28 -14.00 3.66 -23.93
N CYS A 29 -14.84 3.82 -24.93
CA CYS A 29 -16.23 4.26 -24.73
C CYS A 29 -17.14 3.84 -25.89
N PHE A 30 -18.43 3.70 -25.61
CA PHE A 30 -19.46 3.38 -26.60
C PHE A 30 -20.85 3.79 -26.09
N HIS A 31 -21.78 4.00 -27.02
CA HIS A 31 -23.19 4.20 -26.73
C HIS A 31 -23.91 2.84 -26.64
N LYS A 32 -24.68 2.59 -25.58
CA LYS A 32 -25.35 1.29 -25.30
C LYS A 32 -26.22 0.80 -26.45
N ILE A 33 -26.91 1.73 -27.12
CA ILE A 33 -27.82 1.44 -28.25
C ILE A 33 -27.10 1.58 -29.61
N GLN A 34 -26.48 2.73 -29.88
CA GLN A 34 -25.88 3.07 -31.17
C GLN A 34 -24.48 2.48 -31.41
N GLY A 35 -23.87 1.84 -30.42
CA GLY A 35 -22.54 1.22 -30.54
C GLY A 35 -21.40 2.23 -30.49
N VAL A 36 -20.37 2.01 -31.30
CA VAL A 36 -19.22 2.92 -31.40
C VAL A 36 -19.57 4.10 -32.29
N LEU A 37 -19.47 5.30 -31.73
CA LEU A 37 -19.73 6.55 -32.40
C LEU A 37 -18.43 7.35 -32.58
N PRO A 38 -18.40 8.32 -33.51
CA PRO A 38 -17.27 9.23 -33.61
C PRO A 38 -17.01 9.94 -32.29
N ILE A 39 -15.74 10.04 -31.91
CA ILE A 39 -15.27 10.75 -30.73
C ILE A 39 -14.24 11.80 -31.13
N ARG A 40 -14.10 12.83 -30.31
CA ARG A 40 -13.10 13.89 -30.47
C ARG A 40 -12.65 14.41 -29.12
N VAL A 41 -11.48 15.01 -29.09
CA VAL A 41 -11.04 15.83 -27.96
C VAL A 41 -11.22 17.30 -28.31
N ASN A 42 -11.91 17.98 -27.40
CA ASN A 42 -12.24 19.40 -27.48
C ASN A 42 -11.48 20.17 -26.39
N TYR A 43 -11.00 21.37 -26.73
CA TYR A 43 -10.36 22.32 -25.81
C TYR A 43 -10.87 23.72 -26.11
N ASN A 44 -11.44 24.40 -25.12
CA ASN A 44 -11.95 25.77 -25.29
C ASN A 44 -12.79 25.94 -26.57
N ASN A 45 -13.67 24.98 -26.87
CA ASN A 45 -14.53 24.92 -28.06
C ASN A 45 -13.81 24.74 -29.40
N ASN A 46 -12.53 24.39 -29.41
CA ASN A 46 -11.79 23.99 -30.60
C ASN A 46 -11.58 22.48 -30.62
N THR A 47 -11.87 21.86 -31.76
CA THR A 47 -11.53 20.44 -31.98
C THR A 47 -10.02 20.34 -32.11
N PHE A 48 -9.39 19.63 -31.17
CA PHE A 48 -7.94 19.40 -31.17
C PHE A 48 -7.58 18.11 -31.89
N TYR A 49 -8.33 17.04 -31.61
CA TYR A 49 -8.12 15.73 -32.23
C TYR A 49 -9.45 15.06 -32.50
N ASP A 50 -9.55 14.37 -33.62
CA ASP A 50 -10.68 13.53 -33.97
C ASP A 50 -10.19 12.17 -34.49
N ASN A 51 -11.12 11.23 -34.65
CA ASN A 51 -10.84 9.90 -35.17
C ASN A 51 -10.25 9.86 -36.60
N PHE A 52 -10.06 11.01 -37.26
CA PHE A 52 -9.45 11.14 -38.59
C PHE A 52 -8.02 11.68 -38.53
N SER A 53 -7.60 12.23 -37.39
CA SER A 53 -6.24 12.66 -37.13
C SER A 53 -5.31 11.48 -36.81
N ASN A 54 -4.03 11.55 -37.21
CA ASN A 54 -3.03 10.49 -36.98
C ASN A 54 -2.66 10.27 -35.50
N THR A 55 -3.15 11.13 -34.60
CA THR A 55 -2.92 11.11 -33.16
C THR A 55 -4.03 10.41 -32.37
N PHE A 56 -5.14 10.07 -33.03
CA PHE A 56 -6.26 9.33 -32.43
C PHE A 56 -6.32 7.92 -33.03
N LYS A 57 -6.00 6.90 -32.24
CA LYS A 57 -5.97 5.51 -32.71
C LYS A 57 -7.09 4.71 -32.06
N LEU A 58 -8.12 4.37 -32.84
CA LEU A 58 -9.11 3.39 -32.42
C LEU A 58 -8.47 2.00 -32.33
N CYS A 59 -8.85 1.23 -31.33
CA CYS A 59 -8.33 -0.11 -31.11
C CYS A 59 -9.41 -1.08 -30.61
N LEU A 60 -9.14 -2.38 -30.81
CA LEU A 60 -9.99 -3.45 -30.33
C LEU A 60 -9.87 -3.58 -28.81
N ARG A 61 -11.00 -3.83 -28.14
CA ARG A 61 -11.05 -4.14 -26.70
C ARG A 61 -11.83 -5.43 -26.40
N PRO A 62 -11.22 -6.60 -26.67
CA PRO A 62 -11.90 -7.89 -26.50
C PRO A 62 -12.44 -8.13 -25.09
N ASP A 63 -11.73 -7.64 -24.07
CA ASP A 63 -12.16 -7.67 -22.67
C ASP A 63 -13.47 -6.90 -22.42
N VAL A 64 -13.73 -5.85 -23.20
CA VAL A 64 -14.94 -5.04 -23.12
C VAL A 64 -16.08 -5.68 -23.91
N TYR A 65 -15.83 -6.04 -25.19
CA TYR A 65 -16.89 -6.47 -26.10
C TYR A 65 -17.22 -7.97 -26.03
N ASN A 66 -16.27 -8.86 -25.74
CA ASN A 66 -16.54 -10.29 -25.51
C ASN A 66 -16.76 -10.60 -24.03
N GLY A 67 -16.25 -9.75 -23.13
CA GLY A 67 -16.37 -9.90 -21.69
C GLY A 67 -17.61 -9.18 -21.16
N THR A 68 -17.40 -7.96 -20.67
CA THR A 68 -18.35 -7.26 -19.80
C THR A 68 -19.71 -6.98 -20.45
N TYR A 69 -19.75 -6.71 -21.75
CA TYR A 69 -20.97 -6.26 -22.43
C TYR A 69 -21.46 -7.18 -23.55
N ASN A 70 -20.66 -8.16 -23.97
CA ASN A 70 -21.00 -9.18 -24.97
C ASN A 70 -21.76 -8.62 -26.20
N ASN A 71 -21.16 -7.64 -26.89
CA ASN A 71 -21.81 -6.90 -27.96
C ASN A 71 -20.85 -6.65 -29.15
N ASN A 72 -21.15 -7.22 -30.31
CA ASN A 72 -20.31 -7.09 -31.51
C ASN A 72 -20.37 -5.69 -32.15
N ASN A 73 -21.32 -4.83 -31.76
CA ASN A 73 -21.41 -3.45 -32.26
C ASN A 73 -20.37 -2.51 -31.61
N ILE A 74 -19.55 -3.04 -30.69
CA ILE A 74 -18.56 -2.26 -29.94
C ILE A 74 -17.13 -2.81 -30.07
N LEU A 75 -16.84 -3.52 -31.16
CA LEU A 75 -15.51 -4.10 -31.43
C LEU A 75 -14.38 -3.07 -31.30
N ASN A 76 -14.56 -1.89 -31.89
CA ASN A 76 -13.57 -0.79 -31.92
C ASN A 76 -13.85 0.31 -30.89
N CYS A 77 -14.33 -0.05 -29.70
CA CYS A 77 -14.63 0.94 -28.65
C CYS A 77 -13.41 1.48 -27.91
N GLY A 78 -12.23 0.88 -28.11
CA GLY A 78 -10.98 1.34 -27.53
C GLY A 78 -10.38 2.50 -28.30
N TRP A 79 -9.65 3.34 -27.58
CA TRP A 79 -8.93 4.46 -28.15
C TRP A 79 -7.64 4.76 -27.39
N ASN A 80 -6.65 5.27 -28.12
CA ASN A 80 -5.39 5.77 -27.61
C ASN A 80 -5.12 7.15 -28.26
N MET A 81 -4.75 8.12 -27.43
CA MET A 81 -4.44 9.48 -27.84
C MET A 81 -3.10 9.94 -27.29
N ASP A 82 -2.32 10.57 -28.18
CA ASP A 82 -1.11 11.30 -27.84
C ASP A 82 -1.37 12.82 -28.00
N VAL A 83 -1.26 13.58 -26.90
CA VAL A 83 -1.47 15.04 -26.88
C VAL A 83 -0.13 15.74 -26.63
N LYS A 84 0.32 16.58 -27.56
CA LYS A 84 1.65 17.24 -27.55
C LYS A 84 1.70 18.64 -26.92
N GLN A 85 0.79 18.99 -26.01
CA GLN A 85 0.69 20.32 -25.37
C GLN A 85 0.14 20.19 -23.93
N PRO A 86 0.98 19.89 -22.93
CA PRO A 86 0.58 19.50 -21.59
C PRO A 86 0.05 20.64 -20.71
N GLU A 87 0.39 21.88 -21.03
CA GLU A 87 -0.13 23.08 -20.37
C GLU A 87 -1.65 23.27 -20.53
N LEU A 88 -2.29 22.50 -21.42
CA LEU A 88 -3.72 22.58 -21.73
C LEU A 88 -4.55 21.48 -21.02
N ILE A 89 -3.90 20.56 -20.30
CA ILE A 89 -4.47 19.30 -19.75
C ILE A 89 -5.74 19.50 -18.94
N GLU A 90 -5.79 20.56 -18.12
CA GLU A 90 -6.85 20.77 -17.15
C GLU A 90 -8.21 21.14 -17.78
N LEU A 91 -8.27 21.33 -19.11
CA LEU A 91 -9.45 21.87 -19.82
C LEU A 91 -9.84 21.09 -21.08
N PHE A 92 -9.37 19.85 -21.24
CA PHE A 92 -9.80 18.99 -22.34
C PHE A 92 -10.97 18.09 -21.96
N ASN A 93 -11.84 17.86 -22.94
CA ASN A 93 -13.00 17.01 -22.81
C ASN A 93 -13.01 15.97 -23.94
N LEU A 94 -13.32 14.71 -23.61
CA LEU A 94 -13.68 13.73 -24.63
C LEU A 94 -15.15 13.90 -24.96
N GLU A 95 -15.47 14.12 -26.23
CA GLU A 95 -16.83 14.24 -26.74
C GLU A 95 -17.15 13.07 -27.67
N MET A 96 -18.42 12.66 -27.68
CA MET A 96 -18.98 11.68 -28.59
C MET A 96 -20.08 12.32 -29.43
N LYS A 97 -20.14 11.99 -30.72
CA LYS A 97 -21.17 12.49 -31.63
C LYS A 97 -22.43 11.64 -31.51
N ILE A 98 -23.41 12.13 -30.77
CA ILE A 98 -24.68 11.45 -30.46
C ILE A 98 -25.82 12.23 -31.09
N ASP A 99 -26.64 11.56 -31.91
CA ASP A 99 -27.78 12.17 -32.61
C ASP A 99 -27.41 13.43 -33.43
N GLY A 100 -26.19 13.47 -33.96
CA GLY A 100 -25.67 14.59 -34.75
C GLY A 100 -24.96 15.68 -33.95
N GLU A 101 -25.09 15.68 -32.62
CA GLU A 101 -24.49 16.66 -31.72
C GLU A 101 -23.27 16.10 -30.99
N TRP A 102 -22.27 16.94 -30.77
CA TRP A 102 -21.11 16.59 -29.93
C TRP A 102 -21.46 16.79 -28.47
N LYS A 103 -21.35 15.73 -27.67
CA LYS A 103 -21.66 15.74 -26.23
C LYS A 103 -20.45 15.26 -25.45
N THR A 104 -20.11 15.99 -24.39
CA THR A 104 -19.02 15.64 -23.47
C THR A 104 -19.33 14.34 -22.74
N VAL A 105 -18.50 13.31 -22.95
CA VAL A 105 -18.60 12.02 -22.26
C VAL A 105 -17.60 11.92 -21.10
N PHE A 106 -16.42 12.51 -21.23
CA PHE A 106 -15.47 12.65 -20.11
C PHE A 106 -14.96 14.07 -20.01
N ASP A 107 -14.87 14.56 -18.77
CA ASP A 107 -14.00 15.67 -18.42
C ASP A 107 -12.68 15.08 -17.94
N PHE A 108 -11.56 15.52 -18.51
CA PHE A 108 -10.23 15.09 -18.08
C PHE A 108 -9.74 15.93 -16.89
N LEU A 109 -10.58 16.09 -15.87
CA LEU A 109 -10.17 16.65 -14.59
C LEU A 109 -9.31 15.62 -13.85
N PHE A 110 -7.99 15.69 -14.04
CA PHE A 110 -7.06 14.83 -13.35
C PHE A 110 -6.92 15.27 -11.90
N TYR A 111 -7.49 14.50 -10.98
CA TYR A 111 -7.10 14.58 -9.58
C TYR A 111 -5.76 13.88 -9.44
N ASP A 112 -4.68 14.66 -9.40
CA ASP A 112 -3.34 14.13 -9.13
C ASP A 112 -3.36 13.40 -7.77
N THR A 113 -3.36 12.07 -7.81
CA THR A 113 -3.11 11.27 -6.63
C THR A 113 -1.61 11.26 -6.40
N ASN A 114 -1.06 12.39 -5.92
CA ASN A 114 0.33 12.52 -5.52
C ASN A 114 0.66 11.36 -4.55
N SER A 115 1.33 10.32 -5.06
CA SER A 115 1.53 9.04 -4.36
C SER A 115 2.99 8.79 -3.98
N SER A 116 3.71 9.87 -3.66
CA SER A 116 4.96 9.78 -2.90
C SER A 116 4.72 9.31 -1.45
N ASN A 117 3.46 9.22 -1.02
CA ASN A 117 3.09 8.72 0.30
C ASN A 117 3.47 7.24 0.46
N ILE A 118 4.34 7.00 1.44
CA ILE A 118 4.66 5.66 1.91
C ILE A 118 3.50 5.19 2.79
N PRO A 119 3.03 3.93 2.68
CA PRO A 119 1.95 3.42 3.53
C PRO A 119 2.28 3.58 5.02
N SER A 120 1.28 3.74 5.88
CA SER A 120 1.53 3.72 7.34
C SER A 120 1.81 2.29 7.84
N PHE A 121 1.15 1.30 7.24
CA PHE A 121 1.46 -0.11 7.42
C PHE A 121 0.97 -0.97 6.25
N ILE A 122 1.56 -2.16 6.10
CA ILE A 122 1.22 -3.18 5.11
C ILE A 122 1.17 -4.53 5.81
N VAL A 123 0.16 -5.34 5.50
CA VAL A 123 0.03 -6.71 5.99
C VAL A 123 0.15 -7.68 4.82
N VAL A 124 1.05 -8.65 4.94
CA VAL A 124 1.23 -9.71 3.94
C VAL A 124 1.11 -11.08 4.60
N ASP A 125 0.06 -11.81 4.24
CA ASP A 125 -0.13 -13.18 4.69
C ASP A 125 0.68 -14.18 3.87
N ASN A 126 1.03 -15.30 4.49
CA ASN A 126 1.80 -16.39 3.89
C ASN A 126 3.17 -15.92 3.33
N PHE A 127 3.88 -15.07 4.07
CA PHE A 127 5.09 -14.41 3.60
C PHE A 127 6.20 -15.39 3.19
N TYR A 128 6.61 -16.30 4.09
CA TYR A 128 7.57 -17.34 3.77
C TYR A 128 6.88 -18.49 3.03
N LYS A 129 7.56 -19.03 2.00
CA LYS A 129 7.11 -20.25 1.31
C LYS A 129 7.13 -21.48 2.22
N HIS A 130 8.10 -21.56 3.13
CA HIS A 130 8.30 -22.69 4.05
C HIS A 130 8.38 -22.22 5.51
N PRO A 131 7.31 -21.67 6.09
CA PRO A 131 7.36 -20.99 7.39
C PRO A 131 7.69 -21.90 8.56
N LYS A 132 7.34 -23.19 8.48
CA LYS A 132 7.71 -24.20 9.48
C LYS A 132 9.24 -24.35 9.57
N GLN A 133 9.94 -24.37 8.44
CA GLN A 133 11.41 -24.45 8.43
C GLN A 133 12.06 -23.23 9.06
N ILE A 134 11.49 -22.03 8.84
CA ILE A 134 11.97 -20.79 9.48
C ILE A 134 11.75 -20.84 10.99
N ARG A 135 10.58 -21.31 11.44
CA ARG A 135 10.30 -21.52 12.86
C ARG A 135 11.25 -22.54 13.49
N ASP A 136 11.42 -23.71 12.87
CA ASP A 136 12.31 -24.77 13.37
C ASP A 136 13.78 -24.32 13.40
N PHE A 137 14.17 -23.46 12.46
CA PHE A 137 15.45 -22.77 12.50
C PHE A 137 15.52 -21.82 13.71
N ALA A 138 14.55 -20.92 13.88
CA ALA A 138 14.51 -19.96 14.99
C ALA A 138 14.58 -20.65 16.35
N LEU A 139 13.79 -21.70 16.58
CA LEU A 139 13.72 -22.45 17.85
C LEU A 139 15.03 -23.15 18.24
N ARG A 140 15.95 -23.39 17.29
CA ARG A 140 17.28 -23.97 17.55
C ARG A 140 18.34 -22.93 17.94
N GLN A 141 18.02 -21.64 17.86
CA GLN A 141 18.97 -20.57 18.16
C GLN A 141 19.03 -20.29 19.67
N ASN A 142 20.13 -19.67 20.11
CA ASN A 142 20.27 -19.23 21.49
C ASN A 142 19.49 -17.93 21.72
N PHE A 143 18.60 -17.92 22.70
CA PHE A 143 17.80 -16.77 23.11
C PHE A 143 18.27 -16.27 24.47
N GLN A 144 18.58 -14.98 24.57
CA GLN A 144 19.01 -14.32 25.80
C GLN A 144 18.02 -13.26 26.25
N GLU A 145 17.97 -13.02 27.56
CA GLU A 145 17.19 -11.94 28.17
C GLU A 145 18.06 -10.70 28.29
N HIS A 146 17.56 -9.56 27.80
CA HIS A 146 18.19 -8.26 28.03
C HIS A 146 17.14 -7.25 28.52
N PRO A 147 16.72 -7.35 29.80
CA PRO A 147 15.57 -6.60 30.32
C PRO A 147 15.73 -5.07 30.28
N LYS A 148 16.97 -4.58 30.14
CA LYS A 148 17.26 -3.15 29.94
C LYS A 148 16.95 -2.64 28.53
N TYR A 149 16.91 -3.52 27.53
CA TYR A 149 16.82 -3.15 26.12
C TYR A 149 15.57 -3.70 25.43
N HIS A 150 15.04 -4.84 25.87
CA HIS A 150 13.81 -5.41 25.33
C HIS A 150 13.11 -6.33 26.33
N LYS A 151 11.81 -6.55 26.09
CA LYS A 151 11.03 -7.57 26.80
C LYS A 151 11.20 -8.94 26.15
N GLY A 152 11.01 -9.99 26.94
CA GLY A 152 11.22 -11.36 26.51
C GLY A 152 12.66 -11.68 26.12
N LYS A 153 12.81 -12.76 25.35
CA LYS A 153 14.11 -13.30 24.95
C LYS A 153 14.36 -13.01 23.47
N ARG A 154 15.60 -12.68 23.11
CA ARG A 154 15.99 -12.39 21.73
C ARG A 154 17.27 -13.15 21.36
N THR A 155 17.44 -13.47 20.08
CA THR A 155 18.71 -13.97 19.58
C THR A 155 19.74 -12.83 19.47
N GLU A 156 20.96 -13.07 19.93
CA GLU A 156 22.07 -12.11 19.75
C GLU A 156 22.53 -12.04 18.28
N LYS A 157 22.38 -13.14 17.55
CA LYS A 157 22.69 -13.20 16.12
C LYS A 157 21.51 -12.69 15.29
N VAL A 158 21.85 -11.99 14.21
CA VAL A 158 20.94 -11.58 13.14
C VAL A 158 20.89 -12.64 12.03
N TYR A 159 19.72 -12.89 11.46
CA TYR A 159 19.53 -13.91 10.42
C TYR A 159 18.93 -13.31 9.15
N ARG A 160 19.79 -12.67 8.36
CA ARG A 160 19.43 -12.05 7.07
C ARG A 160 19.32 -13.10 5.97
N PHE A 161 18.21 -13.82 5.91
CA PHE A 161 17.98 -14.79 4.84
C PHE A 161 18.05 -14.10 3.46
N PRO A 162 18.57 -14.79 2.43
CA PRO A 162 18.63 -14.24 1.08
C PRO A 162 17.27 -13.71 0.60
N ASN A 163 17.30 -12.61 -0.16
CA ASN A 163 16.15 -11.98 -0.81
C ASN A 163 15.10 -11.35 0.13
N LEU A 164 15.31 -11.29 1.44
CA LEU A 164 14.39 -10.59 2.34
C LEU A 164 14.29 -9.10 2.02
N LYS A 165 15.44 -8.43 1.87
CA LYS A 165 15.51 -7.01 1.51
C LYS A 165 14.78 -6.73 0.21
N SER A 166 15.14 -7.44 -0.87
CA SER A 166 14.52 -7.25 -2.18
C SER A 166 13.01 -7.53 -2.14
N ARG A 167 12.57 -8.55 -1.38
CA ARG A 167 11.15 -8.82 -1.22
C ARG A 167 10.41 -7.69 -0.50
N PHE A 168 11.01 -7.05 0.49
CA PHE A 168 10.42 -5.89 1.15
C PHE A 168 10.37 -4.68 0.21
N GLU A 169 11.43 -4.44 -0.57
CA GLU A 169 11.45 -3.40 -1.60
C GLU A 169 10.32 -3.60 -2.63
N ASP A 170 10.08 -4.83 -3.09
CA ASP A 170 8.99 -5.15 -4.01
C ASP A 170 7.61 -4.86 -3.41
N ILE A 171 7.42 -5.15 -2.12
CA ILE A 171 6.15 -4.90 -1.40
C ILE A 171 5.92 -3.40 -1.21
N LEU A 172 6.97 -2.65 -0.87
CA LEU A 172 6.90 -1.22 -0.58
C LEU A 172 6.93 -0.35 -1.86
N GLY A 173 7.39 -0.92 -2.98
CA GLY A 173 7.59 -0.20 -4.23
C GLY A 173 8.65 0.90 -4.13
N CYS A 174 9.64 0.76 -3.22
CA CYS A 174 10.77 1.68 -3.07
C CYS A 174 12.01 0.95 -2.54
N LYS A 175 13.17 1.60 -2.62
CA LYS A 175 14.45 1.03 -2.17
C LYS A 175 14.65 1.20 -0.67
N ILE A 176 15.33 0.22 -0.08
CA ILE A 176 15.63 0.19 1.36
C ILE A 176 17.09 0.57 1.60
N LYS A 177 17.31 1.49 2.55
CA LYS A 177 18.63 1.84 3.09
C LYS A 177 18.77 1.38 4.55
N ASN A 178 19.99 1.43 5.08
CA ASN A 178 20.32 1.09 6.48
C ASN A 178 19.95 -0.34 6.91
N TRP A 179 19.78 -1.26 5.95
CA TRP A 179 19.39 -2.66 6.20
C TRP A 179 20.38 -3.40 7.11
N GLU A 180 21.67 -3.08 7.03
CA GLU A 180 22.72 -3.76 7.79
C GLU A 180 23.19 -2.98 9.02
N GLU A 181 22.79 -1.71 9.12
CA GLU A 181 23.27 -0.77 10.14
C GLU A 181 22.59 -1.00 11.50
N TYR A 182 21.33 -1.43 11.50
CA TYR A 182 20.61 -1.75 12.74
C TYR A 182 20.98 -3.15 13.23
N GLY A 183 21.69 -3.21 14.36
CA GLY A 183 22.26 -4.45 14.93
C GLY A 183 21.25 -5.51 15.37
N VAL A 184 19.95 -5.16 15.44
CA VAL A 184 18.86 -6.10 15.78
C VAL A 184 17.98 -6.46 14.58
N ASN A 185 18.27 -5.90 13.40
CA ASN A 185 17.50 -6.18 12.18
C ASN A 185 17.69 -7.66 11.78
N CYS A 186 16.57 -8.37 11.59
CA CYS A 186 16.46 -9.80 11.31
C CYS A 186 16.74 -10.74 12.49
N CYS A 187 16.72 -10.28 13.75
CA CYS A 187 16.76 -11.16 14.93
C CYS A 187 15.41 -11.87 15.16
N PHE A 188 15.44 -13.00 15.88
CA PHE A 188 14.23 -13.62 16.42
C PHE A 188 14.02 -13.17 17.87
N GLN A 189 12.75 -12.98 18.25
CA GLN A 189 12.35 -12.64 19.61
C GLN A 189 11.13 -13.44 20.03
N SER A 190 11.06 -13.75 21.32
CA SER A 190 9.95 -14.46 21.94
C SER A 190 9.53 -13.77 23.23
N CYS A 191 8.22 -13.57 23.38
CA CYS A 191 7.60 -13.08 24.61
C CYS A 191 6.56 -14.08 25.11
N ILE A 192 6.36 -14.16 26.43
CA ILE A 192 5.43 -15.10 27.06
C ILE A 192 4.42 -14.38 27.96
N ALA A 193 3.36 -15.08 28.37
CA ALA A 193 2.35 -14.51 29.26
C ALA A 193 2.97 -13.99 30.57
N GLY A 194 2.44 -12.86 31.08
CA GLY A 194 2.91 -12.20 32.29
C GLY A 194 4.04 -11.19 32.08
N GLU A 195 4.66 -11.15 30.89
CA GLU A 195 5.60 -10.09 30.55
C GLU A 195 4.87 -8.75 30.31
N GLN A 196 5.52 -7.65 30.67
CA GLN A 196 4.94 -6.30 30.54
C GLN A 196 4.87 -5.85 29.09
N LEU A 197 3.75 -5.27 28.68
CA LEU A 197 3.64 -4.53 27.43
C LEU A 197 4.36 -3.18 27.55
N VAL A 198 5.04 -2.77 26.48
CA VAL A 198 5.75 -1.49 26.40
C VAL A 198 5.21 -0.70 25.23
N TYR A 199 4.63 0.46 25.52
CA TYR A 199 4.17 1.44 24.54
C TYR A 199 5.33 2.33 24.17
N HIS A 200 5.67 2.38 22.88
CA HIS A 200 6.86 3.09 22.41
C HIS A 200 6.71 3.54 20.95
N THR A 201 7.71 4.28 20.52
CA THR A 201 8.01 4.64 19.14
C THR A 201 9.48 4.28 18.90
N ASP A 202 9.82 3.85 17.70
CA ASP A 202 11.19 3.52 17.34
C ASP A 202 11.87 4.69 16.62
N ILE A 203 13.20 4.76 16.73
CA ILE A 203 13.99 5.79 16.05
C ILE A 203 14.15 5.51 14.55
N GLN A 204 13.93 4.28 14.11
CA GLN A 204 14.01 3.89 12.71
C GLN A 204 12.79 4.39 11.93
N GLN A 205 12.92 4.56 10.62
CA GLN A 205 11.78 4.99 9.80
C GLN A 205 10.73 3.89 9.67
N TYR A 206 11.18 2.64 9.48
CA TYR A 206 10.31 1.51 9.21
C TYR A 206 10.70 0.27 10.02
N ALA A 207 9.69 -0.47 10.44
CA ALA A 207 9.82 -1.70 11.18
C ALA A 207 9.02 -2.82 10.51
N GLY A 208 9.41 -4.05 10.81
CA GLY A 208 8.71 -5.23 10.34
C GLY A 208 8.64 -6.32 11.40
N ILE A 209 7.54 -7.05 11.42
CA ILE A 209 7.35 -8.22 12.28
C ILE A 209 6.80 -9.37 11.43
N ILE A 210 7.45 -10.53 11.50
CA ILE A 210 6.88 -11.78 10.98
C ILE A 210 6.51 -12.67 12.14
N PHE A 211 5.24 -13.02 12.26
CA PHE A 211 4.73 -13.91 13.30
C PHE A 211 5.02 -15.38 12.98
N LEU A 212 5.66 -16.09 13.91
CA LEU A 212 6.16 -17.45 13.70
C LEU A 212 5.55 -18.48 14.64
N THR A 213 4.46 -18.16 15.33
CA THR A 213 3.75 -19.09 16.22
C THR A 213 2.49 -19.64 15.55
N PRO A 214 2.41 -20.94 15.27
CA PRO A 214 1.19 -21.58 14.76
C PRO A 214 0.03 -21.41 15.75
N ASP A 215 -1.18 -21.20 15.23
CA ASP A 215 -2.43 -21.14 16.00
C ASP A 215 -2.38 -20.19 17.21
N ALA A 216 -1.61 -19.10 17.10
CA ALA A 216 -1.53 -18.06 18.11
C ALA A 216 -2.89 -17.34 18.29
N PRO A 217 -3.21 -16.86 19.50
CA PRO A 217 -4.37 -15.99 19.71
C PRO A 217 -4.29 -14.76 18.79
N PRO A 218 -5.25 -14.52 17.89
CA PRO A 218 -5.19 -13.42 16.94
C PRO A 218 -5.03 -12.04 17.60
N GLU A 219 -5.56 -11.88 18.80
CA GLU A 219 -5.48 -10.69 19.65
C GLU A 219 -4.10 -10.42 20.27
N SER A 220 -3.09 -11.27 20.00
CA SER A 220 -1.70 -11.11 20.49
C SER A 220 -0.74 -10.48 19.47
N GLY A 221 -1.30 -9.70 18.55
CA GLY A 221 -0.63 -9.08 17.42
C GLY A 221 0.18 -7.82 17.76
N THR A 222 0.05 -6.82 16.91
CA THR A 222 0.61 -5.48 17.09
C THR A 222 -0.52 -4.47 17.05
N THR A 223 -0.53 -3.55 18.02
CA THR A 223 -1.51 -2.47 18.11
C THR A 223 -0.83 -1.14 17.86
N PHE A 224 -1.48 -0.29 17.06
CA PHE A 224 -1.09 1.09 16.81
C PHE A 224 -2.02 2.03 17.56
N TYR A 225 -1.45 3.11 18.09
CA TYR A 225 -2.10 3.97 19.05
C TYR A 225 -2.04 5.44 18.63
N ARG A 226 -2.93 6.22 19.22
CA ARG A 226 -2.91 7.69 19.21
C ARG A 226 -2.82 8.19 20.65
N SER A 227 -1.97 9.17 20.91
CA SER A 227 -1.94 9.88 22.19
C SER A 227 -3.28 10.53 22.48
N LYS A 228 -3.84 10.30 23.67
CA LYS A 228 -5.05 11.02 24.09
C LYS A 228 -4.76 12.49 24.40
N ASN A 229 -3.53 12.83 24.78
CA ASN A 229 -3.14 14.19 25.10
C ASN A 229 -2.90 15.00 23.82
N THR A 230 -2.01 14.54 22.95
CA THR A 230 -1.55 15.30 21.77
C THR A 230 -2.38 15.02 20.51
N LYS A 231 -3.24 13.98 20.54
CA LYS A 231 -4.04 13.50 19.40
C LYS A 231 -3.22 13.03 18.19
N ASN A 232 -1.91 12.84 18.37
CA ASN A 232 -1.01 12.36 17.33
C ASN A 232 -0.76 10.85 17.45
N MET A 233 -0.54 10.20 16.31
CA MET A 233 -0.10 8.80 16.24
C MET A 233 1.42 8.66 16.29
N LYS A 234 2.16 9.74 16.07
CA LYS A 234 3.63 9.77 16.16
C LYS A 234 4.05 10.73 17.26
N VAL A 235 5.25 10.51 17.75
CA VAL A 235 5.90 11.40 18.72
C VAL A 235 6.85 12.32 17.97
N ASN A 236 6.67 13.62 18.15
CA ASN A 236 7.57 14.65 17.63
C ASN A 236 8.41 15.18 18.81
N ASP A 237 8.56 16.49 18.92
CA ASP A 237 9.26 17.14 20.05
C ASP A 237 8.43 17.13 21.36
N ASP A 238 7.42 16.25 21.47
CA ASP A 238 6.39 16.20 22.52
C ASP A 238 6.41 14.87 23.31
N TYR A 239 7.56 14.18 23.41
CA TYR A 239 7.67 12.86 24.06
C TYR A 239 7.08 12.81 25.47
N ASN A 240 7.36 13.81 26.31
CA ASN A 240 6.85 13.85 27.69
C ASN A 240 5.34 14.11 27.76
N ASP A 241 4.76 14.74 26.73
CA ASP A 241 3.32 14.96 26.62
C ASP A 241 2.60 13.71 26.09
N VAL A 242 3.29 12.86 25.33
CA VAL A 242 2.78 11.59 24.84
C VAL A 242 2.84 10.51 25.92
N PHE A 243 3.96 10.39 26.64
CA PHE A 243 4.23 9.34 27.64
C PHE A 243 4.19 9.86 29.09
N THR A 244 3.13 10.61 29.42
CA THR A 244 2.96 11.29 30.72
C THR A 244 3.06 10.37 31.95
N THR A 245 2.61 9.12 31.82
CA THR A 245 2.64 8.10 32.88
C THR A 245 3.68 7.01 32.61
N GLY A 246 4.63 7.29 31.70
CA GLY A 246 5.67 6.35 31.26
C GLY A 246 5.19 5.40 30.16
N VAL A 247 5.96 4.33 29.93
CA VAL A 247 5.79 3.43 28.76
C VAL A 247 4.99 2.15 29.06
N LEU A 248 4.37 2.03 30.23
CA LEU A 248 3.67 0.81 30.67
C LEU A 248 2.16 1.01 30.83
N ASP A 249 1.69 2.25 30.85
CA ASP A 249 0.29 2.58 31.05
C ASP A 249 -0.42 2.80 29.71
N GLN A 250 -1.35 1.92 29.38
CA GLN A 250 -2.16 2.02 28.16
C GLN A 250 -3.16 3.19 28.22
N SER A 251 -3.58 3.63 29.41
CA SER A 251 -4.75 4.49 29.59
C SER A 251 -4.61 5.86 28.91
N GLN A 252 -3.36 6.30 28.67
CA GLN A 252 -3.01 7.53 27.96
C GLN A 252 -3.16 7.43 26.42
N PHE A 253 -3.52 6.26 25.88
CA PHE A 253 -3.62 6.01 24.44
C PHE A 253 -5.02 5.56 24.00
N ASP A 254 -5.41 5.97 22.79
CA ASP A 254 -6.53 5.40 22.04
C ASP A 254 -5.99 4.33 21.08
N VAL A 255 -6.64 3.17 21.01
CA VAL A 255 -6.35 2.17 19.97
C VAL A 255 -6.86 2.70 18.64
N VAL A 256 -6.01 2.73 17.62
CA VAL A 256 -6.37 3.13 16.26
C VAL A 256 -6.54 1.89 15.38
N ASP A 257 -5.51 1.05 15.34
CA ASP A 257 -5.47 -0.14 14.49
C ASP A 257 -4.88 -1.34 15.25
N VAL A 258 -5.31 -2.54 14.86
CA VAL A 258 -4.79 -3.80 15.40
C VAL A 258 -4.51 -4.77 14.26
N VAL A 259 -3.27 -5.23 14.16
CA VAL A 259 -2.88 -6.28 13.22
C VAL A 259 -2.70 -7.58 13.98
N GLY A 260 -3.59 -8.54 13.72
CA GLY A 260 -3.63 -9.80 14.46
C GLY A 260 -2.43 -10.71 14.24
N ASN A 261 -2.06 -11.46 15.27
CA ASN A 261 -0.98 -12.45 15.26
C ASN A 261 -1.41 -13.71 14.50
N ARG A 262 -1.13 -13.72 13.20
CA ARG A 262 -1.39 -14.87 12.32
C ARG A 262 -0.06 -15.51 11.91
N PHE A 263 0.04 -16.83 12.03
CA PHE A 263 1.25 -17.54 11.61
C PHE A 263 1.64 -17.20 10.16
N ASN A 264 2.91 -16.87 9.93
CA ASN A 264 3.48 -16.47 8.64
C ASN A 264 2.91 -15.17 8.05
N ARG A 265 2.36 -14.29 8.88
CA ARG A 265 2.02 -12.92 8.51
C ARG A 265 3.19 -11.99 8.75
N LEU A 266 3.54 -11.23 7.73
CA LEU A 266 4.40 -10.05 7.82
C LEU A 266 3.52 -8.82 8.07
N VAL A 267 4.01 -7.95 8.95
CA VAL A 267 3.53 -6.59 9.13
C VAL A 267 4.71 -5.67 8.90
N LEU A 268 4.63 -4.77 7.93
CA LEU A 268 5.58 -3.66 7.77
C LEU A 268 4.87 -2.39 8.19
N PHE A 269 5.53 -1.49 8.90
CA PHE A 269 4.89 -0.28 9.39
C PHE A 269 5.89 0.84 9.65
N ASP A 270 5.37 2.06 9.63
CA ASP A 270 6.06 3.27 10.05
C ASP A 270 6.39 3.16 11.55
N ALA A 271 7.67 2.95 11.86
CA ALA A 271 8.10 2.60 13.21
C ALA A 271 8.01 3.78 14.19
N GLN A 272 7.83 5.00 13.67
CA GLN A 272 7.67 6.21 14.47
C GLN A 272 6.25 6.36 15.03
N MET A 273 5.29 5.55 14.56
CA MET A 273 3.98 5.47 15.17
C MET A 273 4.05 4.87 16.57
N ILE A 274 3.19 5.33 17.48
CA ILE A 274 3.05 4.76 18.82
C ILE A 274 2.48 3.35 18.67
N HIS A 275 3.23 2.36 19.13
CA HIS A 275 2.86 0.96 18.98
C HIS A 275 3.27 0.11 20.18
N ALA A 276 2.64 -1.05 20.29
CA ALA A 276 2.98 -2.10 21.25
C ALA A 276 2.54 -3.47 20.74
N ALA A 277 3.06 -4.53 21.36
CA ALA A 277 2.40 -5.84 21.26
C ALA A 277 1.00 -5.74 21.90
N SER A 278 -0.01 -6.38 21.30
CA SER A 278 -1.38 -6.31 21.81
C SER A 278 -1.56 -7.10 23.11
N SER A 279 -0.88 -8.24 23.21
CA SER A 279 -0.82 -9.10 24.40
C SER A 279 0.29 -10.15 24.22
N TYR A 280 0.64 -10.84 25.31
CA TYR A 280 1.51 -12.02 25.28
C TYR A 280 0.76 -13.24 25.79
N PHE A 281 1.16 -14.43 25.32
CA PHE A 281 0.53 -15.71 25.63
C PHE A 281 1.59 -16.81 25.75
N GLY A 282 1.18 -18.01 26.15
CA GLY A 282 2.09 -19.12 26.36
C GLY A 282 2.98 -18.95 27.58
N ASN A 283 3.85 -19.93 27.82
CA ASN A 283 4.71 -19.97 29.00
C ASN A 283 6.17 -20.35 28.67
N ASN A 284 6.49 -20.58 27.41
CA ASN A 284 7.85 -20.87 26.95
C ASN A 284 8.05 -20.50 25.47
N LEU A 285 9.28 -20.66 24.97
CA LEU A 285 9.67 -20.35 23.59
C LEU A 285 8.85 -21.09 22.52
N TYR A 286 8.36 -22.30 22.83
CA TYR A 286 7.65 -23.15 21.87
C TYR A 286 6.15 -22.81 21.75
N ASN A 287 5.56 -22.18 22.76
CA ASN A 287 4.12 -21.85 22.76
C ASN A 287 3.81 -20.37 23.04
N GLY A 288 4.84 -19.52 23.15
CA GLY A 288 4.70 -18.07 23.30
C GLY A 288 4.72 -17.32 21.98
N ARG A 289 4.72 -15.99 22.05
CA ARG A 289 4.75 -15.09 20.89
C ARG A 289 6.16 -15.05 20.29
N LEU A 290 6.47 -15.99 19.39
CA LEU A 290 7.69 -16.01 18.58
C LEU A 290 7.52 -15.19 17.30
N PHE A 291 8.48 -14.31 17.00
CA PHE A 291 8.49 -13.47 15.81
C PHE A 291 9.91 -13.13 15.34
N GLN A 292 10.04 -12.76 14.05
CA GLN A 292 11.25 -12.16 13.50
C GLN A 292 11.05 -10.65 13.34
N LEU A 293 12.04 -9.88 13.77
CA LEU A 293 11.98 -8.42 13.86
C LEU A 293 12.84 -7.79 12.76
N PHE A 294 12.36 -6.69 12.19
CA PHE A 294 13.03 -5.96 11.11
C PHE A 294 13.02 -4.47 11.39
N PHE A 295 14.11 -3.79 11.00
CA PHE A 295 14.24 -2.34 11.05
C PHE A 295 15.08 -1.85 9.88
N PHE A 296 14.66 -0.77 9.24
CA PHE A 296 15.33 -0.20 8.08
C PHE A 296 14.74 1.19 7.76
N ASP A 297 15.42 1.90 6.86
CA ASP A 297 14.93 3.17 6.34
C ASP A 297 14.63 3.07 4.84
N LEU A 298 13.90 4.06 4.31
CA LEU A 298 13.49 4.10 2.91
C LEU A 298 14.26 5.17 2.14
N GLU A 299 14.56 4.87 0.88
CA GLU A 299 14.98 5.88 -0.08
C GLU A 299 13.74 6.69 -0.50
N MET A 300 13.84 8.02 -0.39
CA MET A 300 12.76 8.91 -0.83
C MET A 300 12.54 8.71 -2.33
N LYS A 301 11.28 8.54 -2.74
CA LYS A 301 10.91 8.67 -4.15
C LYS A 301 11.06 10.14 -4.51
N ASN A 302 12.09 10.47 -5.30
CA ASN A 302 12.21 11.78 -5.95
C ASN A 302 11.09 11.96 -6.97
#